data_AF-A0AAN8GSJ2-F1
#
_entry.id   AF-A0AAN8GSJ2-F1
#
_cell.length_a   1.000
_cell.length_b   1.000
_cell.length_c   1.000
_cell.angle_alpha   90.00
_cell.angle_beta   90.00
_cell.angle_gamma   90.00
#
_symmetry.space_group_name_H-M   'P 1'
#
loop_
_entity.id
_entity.type
_entity.pdbx_description
1 polymer ?
#
loop_
_entity_poly.entity_id
_entity_poly.type
_entity_poly.pdbx_seq_one_letter_code
_entity_poly.pdbx_strand_id
1 'polypeptide(L)'
;MSGDAADYNSSRERDHGGPGGMELEGVIESNWNEITDNFDDMNLKETLLRGIYGFEKPSAIQQRAIMPFIKGYDVIAQSGTGKTATFAISILQQLDIKLKETQALVPAPTRELAQQTCCF
;
A
#
# COMPACT_ATOMS: atom_id res chain seq x y z
N MET A 1 18.50 52.27 25.27
CA MET A 1 17.18 52.71 25.73
C MET A 1 16.20 52.46 24.61
N SER A 2 15.19 51.62 24.89
CA SER A 2 13.85 51.47 24.28
C SER A 2 13.72 51.41 22.75
N GLY A 3 12.94 50.50 22.17
CA GLY A 3 12.02 49.51 22.72
C GLY A 3 11.35 48.68 21.63
N ASP A 4 10.77 47.55 22.05
CA ASP A 4 9.97 46.60 21.27
C ASP A 4 8.58 47.13 20.87
N ALA A 5 8.07 46.67 19.72
CA ALA A 5 6.67 46.33 19.40
C ALA A 5 6.57 46.01 17.90
N ALA A 6 6.41 44.76 17.48
CA ALA A 6 5.10 44.11 17.26
C ALA A 6 4.28 44.76 16.13
N ASP A 7 4.70 44.56 14.87
CA ASP A 7 3.84 44.80 13.72
C ASP A 7 3.02 43.55 13.38
N TYR A 8 1.83 43.62 13.96
CA TYR A 8 0.61 42.86 13.77
C TYR A 8 0.32 42.54 12.29
N ASN A 9 0.44 41.26 11.94
CA ASN A 9 0.12 40.72 10.63
C ASN A 9 -1.40 40.85 10.35
N SER A 10 -1.79 41.94 9.69
CA SER A 10 -3.14 42.21 9.23
C SER A 10 -3.12 42.44 7.72
N SER A 11 -3.59 41.45 6.97
CA SER A 11 -4.52 41.66 5.85
C SER A 11 -5.16 40.33 5.48
N ARG A 12 -6.40 40.17 5.95
CA ARG A 12 -7.41 39.34 5.30
C ARG A 12 -7.71 39.98 3.96
N GLU A 13 -7.42 39.29 2.87
CA GLU A 13 -8.12 39.51 1.61
C GLU A 13 -8.78 38.20 1.21
N ARG A 14 -10.11 38.18 1.34
CA ARG A 14 -10.98 37.17 0.75
C ARG A 14 -11.40 37.67 -0.62
N ASP A 15 -11.24 36.76 -1.58
CA ASP A 15 -12.15 36.48 -2.70
C ASP A 15 -12.11 37.39 -3.92
N HIS A 16 -11.71 36.83 -5.07
CA HIS A 16 -12.53 36.77 -6.29
C HIS A 16 -11.85 35.96 -7.41
N GLY A 17 -12.56 34.95 -7.93
CA GLY A 17 -12.75 34.86 -9.40
C GLY A 17 -12.05 33.71 -10.15
N GLY A 18 -12.69 32.54 -10.17
CA GLY A 18 -12.52 31.52 -11.21
C GLY A 18 -13.16 30.19 -10.76
N PRO A 19 -13.87 29.42 -11.62
CA PRO A 19 -14.13 28.02 -11.29
C PRO A 19 -12.78 27.33 -11.31
N GLY A 20 -12.18 27.22 -10.11
CA GLY A 20 -10.87 26.62 -9.91
C GLY A 20 -10.88 25.24 -10.53
N GLY A 21 -10.10 25.10 -11.59
CA GLY A 21 -10.01 23.88 -12.38
C GLY A 21 -9.71 22.69 -11.49
N MET A 22 -10.35 21.57 -11.84
CA MET A 22 -10.06 20.20 -11.41
C MET A 22 -8.85 20.11 -10.48
N GLU A 23 -9.12 20.04 -9.17
CA GLU A 23 -8.13 19.56 -8.21
C GLU A 23 -7.59 18.23 -8.74
N LEU A 24 -6.27 18.09 -8.69
CA LEU A 24 -5.55 16.89 -9.11
C LEU A 24 -6.17 15.66 -8.42
N GLU A 25 -6.98 14.95 -9.19
CA GLU A 25 -7.48 13.63 -8.89
C GLU A 25 -6.29 12.71 -8.58
N GLY A 26 -6.25 12.11 -7.39
CA GLY A 26 -5.55 10.83 -7.24
C GLY A 26 -4.46 10.69 -6.17
N VAL A 27 -4.39 11.53 -5.13
CA VAL A 27 -3.69 11.10 -3.89
C VAL A 27 -4.67 10.28 -3.08
N ILE A 28 -4.58 8.95 -3.20
CA ILE A 28 -5.35 8.03 -2.35
C ILE A 28 -4.75 8.10 -0.95
N GLU A 29 -5.49 8.68 -0.01
CA GLU A 29 -5.12 8.64 1.41
C GLU A 29 -5.39 7.25 1.98
N SER A 30 -4.41 6.68 2.68
CA SER A 30 -4.57 5.37 3.31
C SER A 30 -5.54 5.47 4.49
N ASN A 31 -6.62 4.71 4.45
CA ASN A 31 -7.56 4.54 5.56
C ASN A 31 -7.11 3.45 6.57
N TRP A 32 -5.93 2.87 6.37
CA TRP A 32 -5.37 1.80 7.17
C TRP A 32 -4.11 2.26 7.93
N ASN A 33 -4.18 2.22 9.25
CA ASN A 33 -3.13 2.73 10.14
C ASN A 33 -2.32 1.62 10.84
N GLU A 34 -2.71 0.36 10.73
CA GLU A 34 -1.92 -0.74 11.30
C GLU A 34 -0.69 -0.98 10.43
N ILE A 35 0.48 -1.02 11.07
CA ILE A 35 1.77 -1.29 10.44
C ILE A 35 2.37 -2.49 11.17
N THR A 36 2.79 -3.50 10.41
CA THR A 36 3.44 -4.68 10.97
C THR A 36 4.87 -4.76 10.45
N ASP A 37 5.85 -4.65 11.34
CA ASP A 37 7.26 -4.53 10.98
C ASP A 37 7.95 -5.85 10.66
N ASN A 38 7.37 -7.00 11.07
CA ASN A 38 7.91 -8.33 10.84
C ASN A 38 6.87 -9.25 10.17
N PHE A 39 7.33 -10.17 9.34
CA PHE A 39 6.45 -11.18 8.74
C PHE A 39 5.89 -12.17 9.76
N ASP A 40 6.64 -12.44 10.83
CA ASP A 40 6.22 -13.34 11.91
C ASP A 40 4.97 -12.82 12.65
N ASP A 41 4.84 -11.50 12.78
CA ASP A 41 3.71 -10.84 13.44
C ASP A 41 2.44 -10.81 12.55
N MET A 42 2.55 -11.18 11.27
CA MET A 42 1.43 -11.19 10.31
C MET A 42 0.64 -12.51 10.32
N ASN A 43 0.97 -13.46 11.21
CA ASN A 43 0.31 -14.76 11.34
C ASN A 43 0.22 -15.55 10.02
N LEU A 44 1.32 -15.56 9.27
CA LEU A 44 1.45 -16.26 8.00
C LEU A 44 1.63 -17.77 8.20
N LYS A 45 1.24 -18.57 7.20
CA LYS A 45 1.49 -20.02 7.17
C LYS A 45 2.99 -20.27 7.27
N GLU A 46 3.41 -21.26 8.08
CA GLU A 46 4.83 -21.59 8.29
C GLU A 46 5.55 -21.91 6.96
N THR A 47 4.87 -22.57 6.03
CA THR A 47 5.40 -22.86 4.69
C THR A 47 5.69 -21.60 3.88
N LEU A 48 4.89 -20.55 4.07
CA LEU A 48 5.05 -19.26 3.42
C LEU A 48 6.17 -18.45 4.10
N LEU A 49 6.23 -18.45 5.44
CA LEU A 49 7.31 -17.80 6.21
C LEU A 49 8.68 -18.34 5.82
N ARG A 50 8.82 -19.66 5.61
CA ARG A 50 10.08 -20.27 5.13
C ARG A 50 10.49 -19.76 3.74
N GLY A 51 9.53 -19.51 2.84
CA GLY A 51 9.81 -18.92 1.54
C GLY A 51 10.19 -17.44 1.61
N ILE A 52 9.66 -16.73 2.61
CA ILE A 52 9.95 -15.31 2.86
C ILE A 52 11.28 -15.11 3.60
N TYR A 53 11.90 -16.14 4.17
CA TYR A 53 13.14 -16.04 4.96
C TYR A 53 14.35 -15.44 4.20
N GLY A 54 14.27 -15.27 2.87
CA GLY A 54 15.23 -14.50 2.07
C GLY A 54 14.99 -12.98 2.03
N PHE A 55 13.88 -12.50 2.60
CA PHE A 55 13.51 -11.08 2.71
C PHE A 55 13.65 -10.64 4.17
N GLU A 56 14.72 -9.89 4.48
CA GLU A 56 15.03 -9.50 5.87
C GLU A 56 13.98 -8.58 6.51
N LYS A 57 13.44 -7.62 5.75
CA LYS A 57 12.47 -6.65 6.28
C LYS A 57 11.38 -6.33 5.26
N PRO A 58 10.08 -6.37 5.65
CA PRO A 58 9.00 -5.94 4.77
C PRO A 58 9.15 -4.46 4.41
N SER A 59 8.91 -4.13 3.15
CA SER A 59 8.88 -2.74 2.69
C SER A 59 7.65 -2.00 3.23
N ALA A 60 7.68 -0.66 3.25
CA ALA A 60 6.60 0.18 3.77
C ALA A 60 5.21 -0.14 3.18
N ILE A 61 5.13 -0.63 1.93
CA ILE A 61 3.87 -1.08 1.33
C ILE A 61 3.46 -2.46 1.86
N GLN A 62 4.39 -3.40 2.00
CA GLN A 62 4.12 -4.75 2.53
C GLN A 62 3.59 -4.69 3.96
N GLN A 63 4.22 -3.86 4.80
CA GLN A 63 3.84 -3.69 6.21
C GLN A 63 2.40 -3.21 6.40
N ARG A 64 1.87 -2.44 5.44
CA ARG A 64 0.51 -1.86 5.50
C ARG A 64 -0.51 -2.64 4.69
N ALA A 65 -0.11 -3.28 3.60
CA ALA A 65 -1.02 -3.90 2.65
C ALA A 65 -1.27 -5.39 2.92
N ILE A 66 -0.31 -6.11 3.52
CA ILE A 66 -0.46 -7.57 3.75
C ILE A 66 -1.58 -7.86 4.76
N MET A 67 -1.61 -7.14 5.89
CA MET A 67 -2.62 -7.36 6.94
C MET A 67 -4.07 -7.14 6.48
N PRO A 68 -4.47 -6.01 5.86
CA PRO A 68 -5.84 -5.83 5.38
C PRO A 68 -6.20 -6.84 4.30
N PHE A 69 -5.24 -7.22 3.45
CA PHE A 69 -5.47 -8.24 2.42
C PHE A 69 -5.77 -9.61 3.04
N ILE A 70 -4.99 -10.05 4.03
CA ILE A 70 -5.22 -11.33 4.72
C ILE A 70 -6.56 -11.33 5.48
N LYS A 71 -6.97 -10.18 6.01
CA LYS A 71 -8.28 -10.01 6.65
C LYS A 71 -9.45 -10.02 5.64
N GLY A 72 -9.16 -10.06 4.33
CA GLY A 72 -10.17 -10.11 3.27
C GLY A 72 -10.74 -8.75 2.89
N TYR A 73 -10.06 -7.65 3.23
CA TYR A 73 -10.45 -6.31 2.78
C TYR A 73 -9.90 -6.02 1.38
N ASP A 74 -10.62 -5.18 0.64
CA ASP A 74 -10.14 -4.63 -0.62
C ASP A 74 -9.03 -3.61 -0.36
N VAL A 75 -7.88 -3.82 -1.00
CA VAL A 75 -6.69 -2.97 -0.84
C VAL A 75 -6.39 -2.25 -2.14
N ILE A 76 -6.36 -0.93 -2.08
CA ILE A 76 -5.91 -0.08 -3.18
C ILE A 76 -4.51 0.42 -2.85
N ALA A 77 -3.54 0.14 -3.73
CA ALA A 77 -2.14 0.51 -3.55
C ALA A 77 -1.60 1.19 -4.81
N GLN A 78 -0.97 2.35 -4.66
CA GLN A 78 -0.34 3.09 -5.77
C GLN A 78 0.97 2.43 -6.21
N SER A 79 1.36 2.59 -7.49
CA SER A 79 2.63 2.17 -8.12
C SER A 79 3.89 2.42 -7.26
N GLY A 80 4.86 1.49 -7.21
CA GLY A 80 6.03 1.50 -6.30
C GLY A 80 6.64 0.11 -6.01
N THR A 81 7.78 0.04 -5.32
CA THR A 81 8.56 -1.19 -5.07
C THR A 81 7.88 -2.16 -4.09
N GLY A 82 7.93 -3.47 -4.37
CA GLY A 82 7.46 -4.53 -3.45
C GLY A 82 6.00 -4.96 -3.56
N LYS A 83 5.22 -4.42 -4.53
CA LYS A 83 3.83 -4.84 -4.78
C LYS A 83 3.71 -6.30 -5.20
N THR A 84 4.56 -6.77 -6.11
CA THR A 84 4.52 -8.16 -6.60
C THR A 84 4.61 -9.16 -5.45
N ALA A 85 5.59 -8.99 -4.57
CA ALA A 85 5.72 -9.82 -3.37
C ALA A 85 4.52 -9.65 -2.42
N THR A 86 3.99 -8.43 -2.26
CA THR A 86 2.79 -8.19 -1.42
C THR A 86 1.60 -9.02 -1.92
N PHE A 87 1.29 -8.97 -3.22
CA PHE A 87 0.19 -9.74 -3.81
C PHE A 87 0.46 -11.24 -3.74
N ALA A 88 1.66 -11.68 -4.09
CA ALA A 88 2.04 -13.09 -4.09
C ALA A 88 1.89 -13.70 -2.68
N ILE A 89 2.45 -13.06 -1.66
CA ILE A 89 2.37 -13.50 -0.26
C ILE A 89 0.89 -13.55 0.18
N SER A 90 0.13 -12.51 -0.11
CA SER A 90 -1.26 -12.42 0.35
C SER A 90 -2.16 -13.46 -0.32
N ILE A 91 -1.96 -13.72 -1.62
CA ILE A 91 -2.67 -14.78 -2.35
C ILE A 91 -2.29 -16.16 -1.81
N LEU A 92 -1.00 -16.46 -1.66
CA LEU A 92 -0.53 -17.74 -1.13
C LEU A 92 -1.02 -18.01 0.29
N GLN A 93 -1.16 -16.95 1.10
CA GLN A 93 -1.73 -17.05 2.44
C GLN A 93 -3.19 -17.49 2.40
N GLN A 94 -4.00 -16.97 1.47
CA GLN A 94 -5.42 -17.34 1.35
C GLN A 94 -5.66 -18.64 0.59
N LEU A 95 -4.71 -19.09 -0.23
CA LEU A 95 -4.86 -20.27 -1.09
C LEU A 95 -5.08 -21.56 -0.28
N ASP A 96 -6.08 -22.34 -0.68
CA ASP A 96 -6.28 -23.72 -0.19
C ASP A 96 -5.58 -24.71 -1.11
N ILE A 97 -4.48 -25.29 -0.62
CA ILE A 97 -3.66 -26.26 -1.34
C ILE A 97 -4.38 -27.59 -1.63
N LYS A 98 -5.51 -27.88 -0.98
CA LYS A 98 -6.28 -29.12 -1.22
C LYS A 98 -7.16 -29.03 -2.46
N LEU A 99 -7.58 -27.83 -2.83
CA LEU A 99 -8.47 -27.58 -3.95
C LEU A 99 -7.65 -27.29 -5.23
N LYS A 100 -7.74 -28.17 -6.22
CA LYS A 100 -7.00 -28.06 -7.50
C LYS A 100 -7.78 -27.26 -8.55
N GLU A 101 -8.23 -26.07 -8.16
CA GLU A 101 -9.00 -25.16 -9.00
C GLU A 101 -8.38 -23.76 -8.98
N THR A 102 -8.74 -22.91 -9.94
CA THR A 102 -8.28 -21.52 -9.98
C THR A 102 -8.95 -20.71 -8.86
N GLN A 103 -8.16 -20.31 -7.85
CA GLN A 103 -8.67 -19.57 -6.68
C GLN A 103 -8.35 -18.08 -6.69
N ALA A 104 -7.40 -17.65 -7.52
CA ALA A 104 -6.97 -16.25 -7.61
C ALA A 104 -6.72 -15.86 -9.07
N LEU A 105 -7.10 -14.64 -9.42
CA LEU A 105 -6.87 -14.04 -10.73
C LEU A 105 -6.15 -12.69 -10.53
N VAL A 106 -4.98 -12.54 -11.15
CA VAL A 106 -4.22 -11.28 -11.12
C VAL A 106 -4.21 -10.71 -12.54
N PRO A 107 -5.05 -9.71 -12.86
CA PRO A 107 -5.01 -9.05 -14.15
C PRO A 107 -3.77 -8.16 -14.25
N ALA A 108 -3.08 -8.22 -15.40
CA ALA A 108 -1.94 -7.36 -15.70
C ALA A 108 -2.20 -6.60 -17.01
N PRO A 109 -1.79 -5.33 -17.11
CA PRO A 109 -2.06 -4.52 -18.30
C PRO A 109 -1.22 -4.90 -19.52
N THR A 110 -0.08 -5.58 -19.31
CA THR A 110 0.78 -6.09 -20.39
C THR A 110 1.27 -7.51 -20.12
N ARG A 111 1.68 -8.23 -21.18
CA ARG A 111 2.16 -9.62 -21.08
C ARG A 111 3.48 -9.72 -20.30
N GLU A 112 4.33 -8.72 -20.43
CA GLU A 112 5.64 -8.66 -19.77
C GLU A 112 5.46 -8.52 -18.26
N LEU A 113 4.50 -7.68 -17.82
CA LEU A 113 4.15 -7.53 -16.40
C LEU A 113 3.49 -8.80 -15.84
N ALA A 114 2.67 -9.48 -16.64
CA ALA A 114 2.12 -10.78 -16.26
C ALA A 114 3.25 -11.82 -16.05
N GLN A 115 4.23 -11.86 -16.96
CA GLN A 115 5.40 -12.75 -16.82
C GLN A 115 6.25 -12.40 -15.60
N GLN A 116 6.51 -11.12 -15.32
CA GLN A 116 7.24 -10.71 -14.11
C GLN A 116 6.53 -11.12 -12.83
N THR A 117 5.20 -11.05 -12.82
CA THR A 117 4.40 -11.49 -11.67
C THR A 117 4.39 -13.01 -11.53
N CYS A 118 4.39 -13.74 -12.65
CA CYS A 118 4.42 -15.20 -12.66
C CYS A 118 5.80 -15.80 -12.32
N CYS A 119 6.89 -15.12 -12.69
CA CYS A 119 8.26 -15.59 -12.48
C CYS A 119 8.85 -15.16 -11.12
N PHE A 120 8.08 -14.47 -10.28
CA PHE A 120 8.46 -14.10 -8.91
C PHE A 120 8.32 -15.30 -7.97
#